data_AF-A0A4Q5LZD3-F1
#
_entry.id   AF-A0A4Q5LZD3-F1
#
_cell.length_a   1.000
_cell.length_b   1.000
_cell.length_c   1.000
_cell.angle_alpha   90.00
_cell.angle_beta   90.00
_cell.angle_gamma   90.00
#
_symmetry.space_group_name_H-M   'P 1'
#
loop_
_entity.id
_entity.type
_entity.pdbx_description
1 polymer ?
#
loop_
_entity_poly.entity_id
_entity_poly.type
_entity_poly.pdbx_seq_one_letter_code
_entity_poly.pdbx_strand_id
1 'polypeptide(L)'
;MYRFLIFLFLLLSATTYGQKVANFSYKKFSAKDFEAYGFWVNANQVGDINYSYKTPEGDIKSMKLQYEGTDMLKGEKAFKVLFPNNLRLYVIPRKNNTLKIASLDGKYSKTFTWLYEGPVEGRGTFCEPCAENAEEATKLLKAYYLK
;
A
#
# COMPACT_ATOMS: atom_id res chain seq x y z
N MET A 1 58.21 -7.38 25.54
CA MET A 1 56.81 -7.39 26.00
C MET A 1 55.91 -7.10 24.80
N TYR A 2 55.38 -8.14 24.17
CA TYR A 2 54.41 -8.05 23.07
C TYR A 2 53.01 -8.04 23.67
N ARG A 3 52.23 -6.98 23.42
CA ARG A 3 50.76 -6.96 23.53
C ARG A 3 50.26 -5.63 22.96
N PHE A 4 49.95 -5.59 21.68
CA PHE A 4 49.02 -4.59 21.16
C PHE A 4 47.80 -5.35 20.66
N LEU A 5 46.75 -5.28 21.47
CA LEU A 5 45.46 -5.91 21.23
C LEU A 5 44.81 -5.29 19.99
N ILE A 6 44.38 -6.16 19.09
CA ILE A 6 43.47 -5.87 17.98
C ILE A 6 42.12 -5.47 18.58
N PHE A 7 41.64 -4.25 18.29
CA PHE A 7 40.24 -3.87 18.44
C PHE A 7 39.68 -3.49 17.07
N LEU A 8 39.31 -4.52 16.30
CA LEU A 8 38.51 -4.39 15.09
C LEU A 8 37.04 -4.20 15.52
N PHE A 9 36.64 -2.95 15.76
CA PHE A 9 35.24 -2.60 16.00
C PHE A 9 34.47 -2.77 14.67
N LEU A 10 33.75 -3.88 14.56
CA LEU A 10 32.73 -4.15 13.55
C LEU A 10 31.67 -3.04 13.60
N LEU A 11 31.80 -2.04 12.73
CA LEU A 11 30.72 -1.15 12.34
C LEU A 11 29.74 -1.94 11.45
N LEU A 12 28.95 -2.84 12.05
CA LEU A 12 27.70 -3.25 11.42
C LEU A 12 26.76 -2.05 11.51
N SER A 13 26.71 -1.27 10.43
CA SER A 13 25.59 -0.38 10.17
C SER A 13 24.33 -1.25 10.18
N ALA A 14 23.56 -1.19 11.27
CA ALA A 14 22.22 -1.74 11.30
C ALA A 14 21.41 -0.98 10.24
N THR A 15 21.28 -1.55 9.05
CA THR A 15 20.36 -1.04 8.05
C THR A 15 18.96 -1.23 8.62
N THR A 16 18.41 -0.18 9.23
CA THR A 16 16.99 -0.11 9.57
C THR A 16 16.24 -0.13 8.25
N TYR A 17 15.79 -1.30 7.85
CA TYR A 17 14.95 -1.48 6.68
C TYR A 17 13.61 -0.78 6.95
N GLY A 18 13.46 0.45 6.44
CA GLY A 18 12.27 1.27 6.64
C GLY A 18 11.00 0.62 6.07
N GLN A 19 9.91 0.70 6.82
CA GLN A 19 8.58 0.35 6.33
C GLN A 19 8.01 1.53 5.55
N LYS A 20 7.36 1.25 4.42
CA LYS A 20 6.64 2.25 3.63
C LYS A 20 5.22 1.80 3.34
N VAL A 21 4.27 2.73 3.29
CA VAL A 21 2.85 2.45 3.06
C VAL A 21 2.29 3.40 2.02
N ALA A 22 1.59 2.85 1.04
CA ALA A 22 0.81 3.62 0.08
C ALA A 22 -0.68 3.42 0.36
N ASN A 23 -1.38 4.50 0.71
CA ASN A 23 -2.82 4.47 0.98
C ASN A 23 -3.60 5.12 -0.15
N PHE A 24 -4.72 4.50 -0.53
CA PHE A 24 -5.61 4.99 -1.57
C PHE A 24 -7.05 4.78 -1.15
N SER A 25 -7.93 5.74 -1.43
CA SER A 25 -9.36 5.64 -1.15
C SER A 25 -10.22 5.87 -2.37
N TYR A 26 -11.38 5.20 -2.36
CA TYR A 26 -12.51 5.54 -3.19
C TYR A 26 -13.43 6.40 -2.34
N LYS A 27 -13.59 7.66 -2.78
CA LYS A 27 -14.31 8.73 -2.08
C LYS A 27 -13.67 9.12 -0.74
N LYS A 28 -14.24 10.16 -0.12
CA LYS A 28 -13.81 10.68 1.19
C LYS A 28 -14.33 9.81 2.32
N PHE A 29 -13.65 9.84 3.46
CA PHE A 29 -14.03 9.08 4.66
C PHE A 29 -15.49 9.31 5.11
N SER A 30 -16.06 10.49 4.86
CA SER A 30 -17.47 10.79 5.20
C SER A 30 -18.49 10.08 4.31
N ALA A 31 -18.11 9.58 3.13
CA ALA A 31 -19.02 8.90 2.21
C ALA A 31 -19.50 7.55 2.78
N LYS A 32 -20.76 7.17 2.47
CA LYS A 32 -21.36 5.89 2.88
C LYS A 32 -20.71 4.70 2.19
N ASP A 33 -20.22 4.87 0.97
CA ASP A 33 -19.55 3.86 0.15
C ASP A 33 -18.03 4.09 0.08
N PHE A 34 -17.46 4.59 1.17
CA PHE A 34 -16.02 4.71 1.34
C PHE A 34 -15.36 3.33 1.29
N GLU A 35 -14.28 3.24 0.53
CA GLU A 35 -13.36 2.11 0.51
C GLU A 35 -11.92 2.63 0.52
N ALA A 36 -11.00 1.92 1.15
CA ALA A 36 -9.59 2.25 1.13
C ALA A 36 -8.71 1.00 1.08
N TYR A 37 -7.57 1.14 0.42
CA TYR A 37 -6.51 0.13 0.37
C TYR A 37 -5.23 0.71 0.93
N GLY A 38 -4.56 -0.05 1.78
CA GLY A 38 -3.21 0.24 2.27
C GLY A 38 -2.24 -0.84 1.82
N PHE A 39 -1.18 -0.45 1.13
CA PHE A 39 -0.17 -1.36 0.57
C PHE A 39 1.17 -1.13 1.26
N TRP A 40 1.61 -2.12 2.04
CA TRP A 40 2.83 -2.04 2.82
C TRP A 40 4.02 -2.60 2.06
N VAL A 41 5.17 -1.96 2.19
CA VAL A 41 6.46 -2.45 1.76
C VAL A 41 7.33 -2.57 3.00
N ASN A 42 7.72 -3.80 3.32
CA ASN A 42 8.53 -4.12 4.48
C ASN A 42 9.86 -4.65 3.99
N ALA A 43 10.97 -4.05 4.43
CA ALA A 43 12.32 -4.46 4.01
C ALA A 43 12.48 -4.66 2.49
N ASN A 44 11.95 -3.70 1.71
CA ASN A 44 12.00 -3.69 0.24
C ASN A 44 11.30 -4.89 -0.42
N GLN A 45 10.37 -5.53 0.28
CA GLN A 45 9.52 -6.60 -0.21
C GLN A 45 8.04 -6.22 -0.07
N VAL A 46 7.19 -6.87 -0.86
CA VAL A 46 5.74 -6.76 -0.70
C VAL A 46 5.39 -7.19 0.72
N GLY A 47 4.78 -6.28 1.47
CA GLY A 47 4.24 -6.52 2.79
C GLY A 47 2.72 -6.71 2.74
N ASP A 48 2.09 -6.40 3.86
CA ASP A 48 0.65 -6.54 4.03
C ASP A 48 -0.15 -5.65 3.07
N ILE A 49 -1.30 -6.16 2.64
CA ILE A 49 -2.30 -5.38 1.92
C ILE A 49 -3.56 -5.37 2.80
N ASN A 50 -4.05 -4.19 3.14
CA ASN A 50 -5.27 -4.03 3.92
C ASN A 50 -6.34 -3.37 3.07
N TYR A 51 -7.57 -3.84 3.21
CA TYR A 51 -8.76 -3.22 2.65
C TYR A 51 -9.68 -2.79 3.78
N SER A 52 -10.16 -1.55 3.74
CA SER A 52 -11.11 -1.00 4.68
C SER A 52 -12.33 -0.46 3.96
N TYR A 53 -13.51 -0.59 4.55
CA TYR A 53 -14.76 -0.11 3.97
C TYR A 53 -15.73 0.34 5.06
N LYS A 54 -16.64 1.23 4.68
CA LYS A 54 -17.73 1.66 5.57
C LYS A 54 -18.94 0.73 5.45
N THR A 55 -19.49 0.27 6.58
CA THR A 55 -20.71 -0.53 6.62
C THR A 55 -21.96 0.35 6.46
N PRO A 56 -23.14 -0.22 6.15
CA PRO A 56 -24.39 0.53 6.10
C PRO A 56 -24.71 1.31 7.38
N GLU A 57 -24.29 0.80 8.53
CA GLU A 57 -24.46 1.39 9.86
C GLU A 57 -23.49 2.55 10.12
N GLY A 58 -22.44 2.69 9.30
CA GLY A 58 -21.45 3.75 9.38
C GLY A 58 -20.10 3.34 9.99
N ASP A 59 -19.98 2.10 10.47
CA ASP A 59 -18.74 1.57 11.04
C ASP A 59 -17.67 1.34 9.98
N ILE A 60 -16.39 1.38 10.39
CA ILE A 60 -15.27 0.99 9.52
C ILE A 60 -14.88 -0.46 9.84
N LYS A 61 -14.89 -1.30 8.81
CA LYS A 61 -14.36 -2.66 8.87
C LYS A 61 -13.12 -2.76 8.00
N SER A 62 -12.17 -3.57 8.45
CA SER A 62 -10.92 -3.82 7.74
C SER A 62 -10.62 -5.31 7.63
N MET A 63 -9.95 -5.70 6.56
CA MET A 63 -9.49 -7.07 6.33
C MET A 63 -8.16 -7.07 5.61
N LYS A 64 -7.38 -8.13 5.84
CA LYS A 64 -6.13 -8.38 5.12
C LYS A 64 -6.41 -9.09 3.80
N LEU A 65 -5.74 -8.63 2.74
CA LEU A 65 -5.76 -9.24 1.42
C LEU A 65 -4.44 -9.95 1.16
N GLN A 66 -4.47 -10.97 0.31
CA GLN A 66 -3.28 -11.67 -0.13
C GLN A 66 -2.79 -11.11 -1.47
N TYR A 67 -1.48 -10.91 -1.60
CA TYR A 67 -0.84 -10.63 -2.89
C TYR A 67 -0.68 -11.93 -3.70
N GLU A 68 -1.09 -11.91 -4.97
CA GLU A 68 -1.02 -13.07 -5.87
C GLU A 68 -0.12 -12.84 -7.10
N GLY A 69 0.80 -11.89 -7.01
CA GLY A 69 1.76 -11.60 -8.07
C GLY A 69 1.23 -10.66 -9.17
N THR A 70 2.08 -10.40 -10.15
CA THR A 70 1.79 -9.57 -11.31
C THR A 70 0.94 -10.30 -12.35
N ASP A 71 0.16 -9.55 -13.12
CA ASP A 71 -0.64 -10.06 -14.22
C ASP A 71 -0.97 -8.94 -15.22
N MET A 72 -1.78 -9.25 -16.22
CA MET A 72 -2.32 -8.30 -17.18
C MET A 72 -3.84 -8.29 -17.09
N LEU A 73 -4.46 -7.10 -17.04
CA LEU A 73 -5.90 -6.94 -17.23
C LEU A 73 -6.15 -6.14 -18.50
N LYS A 74 -6.73 -6.77 -19.53
CA LYS A 74 -7.07 -6.12 -20.81
C LYS A 74 -5.87 -5.37 -21.44
N GLY A 75 -4.69 -5.97 -21.39
CA GLY A 75 -3.45 -5.38 -21.94
C GLY A 75 -2.75 -4.38 -21.01
N GLU A 76 -3.25 -4.18 -19.79
CA GLU A 76 -2.65 -3.27 -18.82
C GLU A 76 -1.92 -4.02 -17.72
N LYS A 77 -0.69 -3.60 -17.39
CA LYS A 77 0.10 -4.20 -16.31
C LYS A 77 -0.61 -3.99 -14.96
N ALA A 78 -0.84 -5.09 -14.27
CA ALA A 78 -1.57 -5.14 -13.01
C ALA A 78 -0.85 -6.05 -12.01
N PHE A 79 -1.31 -6.00 -10.77
CA PHE A 79 -1.08 -7.08 -9.82
C PHE A 79 -2.39 -7.54 -9.20
N LYS A 80 -2.41 -8.78 -8.71
CA LYS A 80 -3.60 -9.41 -8.17
C LYS A 80 -3.63 -9.33 -6.64
N VAL A 81 -4.81 -9.07 -6.13
CA VAL A 81 -5.13 -9.19 -4.71
C VAL A 81 -6.30 -10.15 -4.52
N LEU A 82 -6.20 -11.00 -3.51
CA LEU A 82 -7.20 -11.99 -3.15
C LEU A 82 -7.84 -11.64 -1.81
N PHE A 83 -9.16 -11.55 -1.81
CA PHE A 83 -9.97 -11.36 -0.62
C PHE A 83 -10.22 -12.71 0.09
N PRO A 84 -10.49 -12.70 1.41
CA PRO A 84 -10.82 -13.91 2.16
C PRO A 84 -12.02 -14.71 1.62
N ASN A 85 -12.91 -14.07 0.86
CA ASN A 85 -14.06 -14.71 0.22
C ASN A 85 -13.77 -15.24 -1.20
N ASN A 86 -12.50 -15.39 -1.57
CA ASN A 86 -12.03 -15.77 -2.90
C ASN A 86 -12.33 -14.78 -4.04
N LEU A 87 -12.78 -13.56 -3.73
CA LEU A 87 -12.84 -12.49 -4.73
C LEU A 87 -11.43 -12.06 -5.10
N ARG A 88 -11.11 -12.12 -6.39
CA ARG A 88 -9.83 -11.66 -6.95
C ARG A 88 -10.03 -10.35 -7.70
N LEU A 89 -9.23 -9.35 -7.36
CA LEU A 89 -9.22 -8.05 -8.04
C LEU A 89 -7.83 -7.76 -8.60
N TYR A 90 -7.82 -6.98 -9.67
CA TYR A 90 -6.63 -6.50 -10.37
C TYR A 90 -6.43 -5.03 -10.01
N VAL A 91 -5.24 -4.70 -9.50
CA VAL A 91 -4.84 -3.34 -9.16
C VAL A 91 -3.90 -2.81 -10.25
N ILE A 92 -4.28 -1.68 -10.85
CA ILE A 92 -3.58 -1.04 -11.97
C ILE A 92 -3.18 0.38 -11.55
N PRO A 93 -1.91 0.61 -11.16
CA PRO A 93 -1.37 1.95 -10.96
C PRO A 93 -1.33 2.75 -12.27
N ARG A 94 -1.94 3.93 -12.28
CA ARG A 94 -2.06 4.80 -13.46
C ARG A 94 -0.94 5.84 -13.55
N LYS A 95 -0.91 6.58 -14.67
CA LYS A 95 0.03 7.69 -14.87
C LYS A 95 -0.34 8.95 -14.07
N ASN A 96 -1.63 9.17 -13.82
CA ASN A 96 -2.16 10.29 -13.03
C ASN A 96 -2.20 10.00 -11.52
N ASN A 97 -1.33 9.11 -11.03
CA ASN A 97 -1.20 8.76 -9.62
C ASN A 97 -2.48 8.26 -8.94
N THR A 98 -3.38 7.62 -9.70
CA THR A 98 -4.55 6.90 -9.19
C THR A 98 -4.40 5.40 -9.39
N LEU A 99 -5.24 4.62 -8.72
CA LEU A 99 -5.35 3.18 -8.96
C LEU A 99 -6.70 2.87 -9.59
N LYS A 100 -6.70 2.12 -10.69
CA LYS A 100 -7.91 1.39 -11.09
C LYS A 100 -7.87 0.02 -10.42
N ILE A 101 -8.92 -0.33 -9.69
CA ILE A 101 -9.11 -1.65 -9.13
C ILE A 101 -10.34 -2.27 -9.77
N ALA A 102 -10.19 -3.44 -10.39
CA ALA A 102 -11.24 -4.05 -11.17
C ALA A 102 -11.27 -5.58 -11.07
N SER A 103 -12.45 -6.18 -11.21
CA SER A 103 -12.61 -7.62 -11.39
C SER A 103 -12.36 -8.03 -12.85
N LEU A 104 -12.02 -9.30 -13.06
CA LEU A 104 -11.79 -9.84 -14.41
C LEU A 104 -13.02 -9.71 -15.31
N ASP A 105 -14.20 -9.97 -14.76
CA ASP A 105 -15.49 -9.88 -15.46
C ASP A 105 -15.97 -8.44 -15.68
N GLY A 106 -15.27 -7.44 -15.11
CA GLY A 106 -15.59 -6.03 -15.25
C GLY A 106 -16.80 -5.54 -14.45
N LYS A 107 -17.47 -6.40 -13.65
CA LYS A 107 -18.61 -5.99 -12.81
C LYS A 107 -18.20 -5.03 -11.70
N TYR A 108 -16.99 -5.19 -11.17
CA TYR A 108 -16.37 -4.25 -10.26
C TYR A 108 -15.27 -3.49 -11.01
N SER A 109 -15.34 -2.16 -11.00
CA SER A 109 -14.29 -1.29 -11.53
C SER A 109 -14.39 0.09 -10.88
N LYS A 110 -13.44 0.42 -10.00
CA LYS A 110 -13.38 1.70 -9.29
C LYS A 110 -12.02 2.37 -9.47
N THR A 111 -12.00 3.70 -9.39
CA THR A 111 -10.77 4.50 -9.39
C THR A 111 -10.54 5.06 -8.00
N PHE A 112 -9.39 4.75 -7.42
CA PHE A 112 -8.96 5.19 -6.10
C PHE A 112 -7.93 6.30 -6.22
N THR A 113 -8.05 7.32 -5.38
CA THR A 113 -7.12 8.43 -5.26
C THR A 113 -6.25 8.26 -4.03
N TRP A 114 -5.05 8.84 -4.02
CA TRP A 114 -4.19 8.81 -2.84
C TRP A 114 -4.92 9.34 -1.61
N LEU A 115 -4.77 8.63 -0.50
CA LEU A 115 -5.33 8.96 0.80
C LEU A 115 -4.19 9.47 1.69
N TYR A 116 -4.28 10.74 2.06
CA TYR A 116 -3.37 11.32 3.04
C TYR A 116 -3.69 10.80 4.44
N GLU A 117 -2.68 10.27 5.12
CA GLU A 117 -2.74 9.81 6.51
C GLU A 117 -1.75 10.65 7.32
N GLY A 118 -2.26 11.65 8.04
CA GLY A 118 -1.43 12.56 8.81
C GLY A 118 -2.23 13.70 9.43
N PRO A 119 -1.57 14.68 10.07
CA PRO A 119 -2.24 15.76 10.76
C PRO A 119 -3.10 16.59 9.80
N VAL A 120 -4.35 16.82 10.20
CA VAL A 120 -5.25 17.73 9.49
C VAL A 120 -5.40 18.98 10.36
N GLU A 121 -5.04 20.14 9.83
CA GLU A 121 -5.09 21.42 10.56
C GLU A 121 -4.31 21.38 11.89
N GLY A 122 -3.17 20.68 11.90
CA GLY A 122 -2.31 20.53 13.09
C GLY A 122 -2.83 19.56 14.15
N ARG A 123 -3.92 18.83 13.88
CA ARG A 123 -4.46 17.78 14.77
C ARG A 123 -4.16 16.38 14.23
N GLY A 124 -3.60 15.52 15.08
CA GLY A 124 -3.19 14.16 14.74
C GLY A 124 -1.67 13.98 14.73
N THR A 125 -1.21 12.76 14.48
CA THR A 125 0.22 12.41 14.38
C THR A 125 0.59 12.13 12.94
N PHE A 126 1.83 12.44 12.56
CA PHE A 126 2.37 12.04 11.26
C PHE A 126 2.41 10.53 11.15
N CYS A 127 1.97 10.01 10.00
CA CYS A 127 2.27 8.64 9.61
C CYS A 127 3.67 8.62 8.98
N GLU A 128 4.69 8.40 9.82
CA GLU A 128 6.07 8.26 9.35
C GLU A 128 6.28 7.24 8.22
N PRO A 129 5.60 6.07 8.20
CA PRO A 129 5.79 5.12 7.11
C PRO A 129 4.95 5.46 5.88
N CYS A 130 4.01 6.40 5.93
CA CYS A 130 3.12 6.69 4.80
C CYS A 130 3.84 7.50 3.71
N ALA A 131 3.53 7.18 2.45
CA ALA A 131 3.96 7.97 1.32
C ALA A 131 3.48 9.43 1.46
N GLU A 132 4.36 10.39 1.19
CA GLU A 132 4.12 11.82 1.45
C GLU A 132 3.14 12.45 0.45
N ASN A 133 2.99 11.83 -0.73
CA ASN A 133 2.12 12.30 -1.79
C ASN A 133 1.71 11.18 -2.76
N ALA A 134 0.80 11.51 -3.67
CA ALA A 134 0.25 10.56 -4.65
C ALA A 134 1.31 9.97 -5.59
N GLU A 135 2.33 10.75 -5.96
CA GLU A 135 3.42 10.29 -6.82
C GLU A 135 4.26 9.24 -6.12
N GLU A 136 4.70 9.49 -4.88
CA GLU A 136 5.46 8.53 -4.10
C GLU A 136 4.65 7.26 -3.85
N ALA A 137 3.37 7.38 -3.47
CA ALA A 137 2.48 6.25 -3.25
C ALA A 137 2.39 5.36 -4.50
N THR A 138 2.22 5.97 -5.67
CA THR A 138 2.12 5.25 -6.94
C THR A 138 3.46 4.64 -7.36
N LYS A 139 4.57 5.36 -7.13
CA LYS A 139 5.93 4.88 -7.39
C LYS A 139 6.25 3.66 -6.53
N LEU A 140 5.82 3.65 -5.26
CA LEU A 140 5.96 2.51 -4.36
C LEU A 140 5.31 1.25 -4.94
N LEU A 141 4.06 1.35 -5.42
CA LEU A 141 3.38 0.20 -6.03
C LEU A 141 4.07 -0.29 -7.29
N LYS A 142 4.45 0.63 -8.18
CA LYS A 142 5.18 0.27 -9.42
C LYS A 142 6.52 -0.41 -9.11
N ALA A 143 7.22 0.05 -8.07
CA ALA A 143 8.53 -0.45 -7.70
C ALA A 143 8.49 -1.81 -7.01
N TYR A 144 7.43 -2.17 -6.28
CA TYR A 144 7.42 -3.39 -5.46
C TYR A 144 6.35 -4.40 -5.84
N TYR A 145 5.17 -3.94 -6.24
CA TYR A 145 4.03 -4.82 -6.56
C TYR A 145 3.95 -5.19 -8.04
N LEU A 146 4.59 -4.41 -8.91
CA LEU A 146 4.68 -4.66 -10.36
C LEU A 146 6.06 -5.14 -10.82
N LYS A 147 6.92 -5.64 -9.93
CA LYS A 147 8.23 -6.19 -10.32
C LYS A 147 8.06 -7.39 -11.24
#